data_AF-A0A8J9ZY51-F1
#
_entry.id   AF-A0A8J9ZY51-F1
#
_cell.length_a   1.000
_cell.length_b   1.000
_cell.length_c   1.000
_cell.angle_alpha   90.00
_cell.angle_beta   90.00
_cell.angle_gamma   90.00
#
_symmetry.space_group_name_H-M   'P 1'
#
loop_
_entity.id
_entity.type
_entity.pdbx_description
1 polymer ?
#
loop_
_entity_poly.entity_id
_entity_poly.type
_entity_poly.pdbx_seq_one_letter_code
_entity_poly.pdbx_strand_id
1 'polypeptide(L)'
;MAAASHLLTRWRQVVRNILGKKSAKHTADLMCDILAVDRDTSVAHLEAVQSDWHNFVVDVTFSLPEPRPATGFCTQTVRDCARDVVQYIAATMRDTSILQGNITPGESWNISTLFGLLVGYPVLYWYDPTQDSTCLSMVPLLVYNVYVCLDHDSATTAATALGEKSVCDCPDERNNHKHKLYSFSIPKNVKQDFSKQIDCWFKRVQEEFALQDAFCCLEMKCSEMTLPTVAL
;
A
#
# COMPACT_ATOMS: atom_id res chain seq x y z
N MET A 1 9.15 7.09 29.28
CA MET A 1 7.94 7.77 28.75
C MET A 1 8.25 8.99 27.88
N ALA A 2 9.21 9.85 28.20
CA ALA A 2 9.50 11.07 27.39
C ALA A 2 10.08 10.81 25.97
N ALA A 3 10.84 9.72 25.77
CA ALA A 3 11.45 9.41 24.47
C ALA A 3 10.43 8.97 23.38
N ALA A 4 9.36 8.28 23.77
CA ALA A 4 8.30 7.83 22.86
C ALA A 4 7.47 9.01 22.33
N SER A 5 7.21 10.01 23.19
CA SER A 5 6.54 11.27 22.82
C SER A 5 7.31 12.07 21.78
N HIS A 6 8.65 12.10 21.90
CA HIS A 6 9.51 12.87 21.02
C HIS A 6 9.65 12.23 19.62
N LEU A 7 9.70 10.90 19.56
CA LEU A 7 9.69 10.14 18.30
C LEU A 7 8.37 10.30 17.56
N LEU A 8 7.23 10.19 18.25
CA LEU A 8 5.91 10.42 17.65
C LEU A 8 5.76 11.84 17.09
N THR A 9 6.31 12.83 17.78
CA THR A 9 6.19 14.24 17.37
C THR A 9 7.03 14.53 16.12
N ARG A 10 8.25 13.97 16.04
CA ARG A 10 9.07 14.03 14.83
C ARG A 10 8.43 13.27 13.66
N TRP A 11 7.88 12.09 13.92
CA TRP A 11 7.18 11.30 12.91
C TRP A 11 5.97 12.06 12.36
N ARG A 12 5.16 12.66 13.24
CA ARG A 12 4.03 13.54 12.87
C ARG A 12 4.43 14.75 12.03
N GLN A 13 5.62 15.31 12.27
CA GLN A 13 6.12 16.44 11.49
C GLN A 13 6.61 15.99 10.11
N VAL A 14 7.28 14.84 10.03
CA VAL A 14 7.75 14.24 8.78
C VAL A 14 6.56 13.84 7.90
N VAL A 15 5.55 13.17 8.46
CA VAL A 15 4.30 12.83 7.77
C VAL A 15 3.54 14.07 7.29
N ARG A 16 3.51 15.15 8.10
CA ARG A 16 2.91 16.43 7.69
C ARG A 16 3.65 17.10 6.54
N ASN A 17 4.99 17.04 6.57
CA ASN A 17 5.84 17.67 5.57
C ASN A 17 5.84 16.87 4.25
N ILE A 18 5.81 15.54 4.32
CA ILE A 18 5.83 14.65 3.15
C ILE A 18 4.47 14.62 2.42
N LEU A 19 3.35 14.65 3.15
CA LEU A 19 2.04 14.35 2.57
C LEU A 19 1.15 15.58 2.32
N GLY A 20 1.67 16.81 2.43
CA GLY A 20 0.92 18.04 2.13
C GLY A 20 -0.25 18.39 3.10
N LYS A 21 -0.70 19.64 3.02
CA LYS A 21 -1.63 20.29 3.99
C LYS A 21 -3.14 20.07 3.76
N LYS A 22 -3.57 19.30 2.74
CA LYS A 22 -4.96 19.41 2.24
C LYS A 22 -5.95 18.29 2.59
N SER A 23 -5.53 17.18 3.20
CA SER A 23 -6.46 16.09 3.55
C SER A 23 -6.43 15.71 5.03
N ALA A 24 -7.59 15.29 5.55
CA ALA A 24 -7.75 14.82 6.92
C ALA A 24 -7.17 13.40 7.07
N LYS A 25 -6.03 13.29 7.77
CA LYS A 25 -5.26 12.04 7.94
C LYS A 25 -5.58 11.40 9.29
N HIS A 26 -5.53 10.07 9.38
CA HIS A 26 -5.93 9.34 10.58
C HIS A 26 -4.95 8.20 10.88
N THR A 27 -4.91 7.68 12.10
CA THR A 27 -3.98 6.61 12.48
C THR A 27 -4.71 5.39 13.03
N ALA A 28 -4.83 4.31 12.27
CA ALA A 28 -5.40 3.06 12.77
C ALA A 28 -4.36 2.28 13.59
N ASP A 29 -4.77 1.73 14.74
CA ASP A 29 -4.00 0.75 15.50
C ASP A 29 -4.45 -0.64 15.04
N LEU A 30 -3.53 -1.37 14.42
CA LEU A 30 -3.74 -2.76 14.02
C LEU A 30 -2.79 -3.62 14.86
N MET A 31 -3.30 -4.25 15.91
CA MET A 31 -2.54 -5.21 16.72
C MET A 31 -1.15 -4.71 17.18
N CYS A 32 -1.02 -3.43 17.55
CA CYS A 32 0.20 -2.71 17.96
C CYS A 32 0.97 -1.97 16.85
N ASP A 33 0.53 -2.00 15.59
CA ASP A 33 1.08 -1.18 14.51
C ASP A 33 0.24 0.08 14.28
N ILE A 34 0.91 1.22 14.08
CA ILE A 34 0.26 2.50 13.79
C ILE A 34 0.27 2.74 12.27
N LEU A 35 -0.89 2.64 11.65
CA LEU A 35 -1.05 2.92 10.23
C LEU A 35 -1.63 4.31 10.01
N ALA A 36 -0.89 5.20 9.34
CA ALA A 36 -1.42 6.49 8.89
C ALA A 36 -2.18 6.34 7.57
N VAL A 37 -3.45 6.71 7.58
CA VAL A 37 -4.42 6.50 6.50
C VAL A 37 -4.98 7.84 6.05
N ASP A 38 -5.03 8.07 4.74
CA ASP A 38 -5.80 9.18 4.16
C ASP A 38 -7.25 8.73 4.01
N ARG A 39 -8.20 9.45 4.63
CA ARG A 39 -9.60 9.00 4.66
C ARG A 39 -10.15 8.84 3.24
N ASP A 40 -10.00 9.86 2.42
CA ASP A 40 -10.70 9.93 1.13
C ASP A 40 -10.07 8.94 0.14
N THR A 41 -8.73 8.88 0.08
CA THR A 41 -8.02 7.90 -0.75
C THR A 41 -8.30 6.47 -0.32
N SER A 42 -8.32 6.19 0.99
CA SER A 42 -8.55 4.83 1.49
C SER A 42 -10.01 4.40 1.34
N VAL A 43 -11.00 5.29 1.57
CA VAL A 43 -12.40 4.97 1.26
C VAL A 43 -12.57 4.68 -0.22
N ALA A 44 -12.04 5.53 -1.11
CA ALA A 44 -12.12 5.31 -2.55
C ALA A 44 -11.48 3.98 -2.99
N HIS A 45 -10.33 3.61 -2.38
CA HIS A 45 -9.70 2.32 -2.64
C HIS A 45 -10.59 1.14 -2.18
N LEU A 46 -11.10 1.19 -0.95
CA LEU A 46 -11.95 0.15 -0.39
C LEU A 46 -13.26 -0.01 -1.19
N GLU A 47 -13.85 1.08 -1.66
CA GLU A 47 -15.03 1.08 -2.53
C GLU A 47 -14.73 0.48 -3.91
N ALA A 48 -13.55 0.76 -4.48
CA ALA A 48 -13.10 0.14 -5.71
C ALA A 48 -12.95 -1.38 -5.55
N VAL A 49 -12.34 -1.85 -4.45
CA VAL A 49 -12.25 -3.28 -4.15
C VAL A 49 -13.64 -3.91 -3.98
N GLN A 50 -14.57 -3.25 -3.28
CA GLN A 50 -15.93 -3.78 -3.14
C GLN A 50 -16.65 -3.96 -4.48
N SER A 51 -16.48 -2.99 -5.38
CA SER A 51 -17.13 -2.94 -6.68
C SER A 51 -16.52 -3.91 -7.69
N ASP A 52 -15.19 -4.08 -7.65
CA ASP A 52 -14.43 -4.71 -8.73
C ASP A 52 -13.39 -5.73 -8.22
N TRP A 53 -13.70 -6.41 -7.11
CA TRP A 53 -12.78 -7.28 -6.37
C TRP A 53 -12.02 -8.32 -7.21
N HIS A 54 -12.61 -8.81 -8.31
CA HIS A 54 -12.02 -9.86 -9.14
C HIS A 54 -10.70 -9.41 -9.79
N ASN A 55 -10.51 -8.11 -9.89
CA ASN A 55 -9.27 -7.50 -10.39
C ASN A 55 -8.26 -7.22 -9.27
N PHE A 56 -8.53 -7.58 -8.02
CA PHE A 56 -7.66 -7.28 -6.87
C PHE A 56 -7.17 -8.52 -6.12
N VAL A 57 -7.91 -9.63 -6.09
CA VAL A 57 -7.65 -10.70 -5.12
C VAL A 57 -7.05 -11.95 -5.77
N VAL A 58 -5.92 -12.41 -5.24
CA VAL A 58 -5.28 -13.69 -5.56
C VAL A 58 -5.55 -14.67 -4.42
N ASP A 59 -6.13 -15.81 -4.75
CA ASP A 59 -6.31 -16.93 -3.83
C ASP A 59 -5.02 -17.76 -3.79
N VAL A 60 -4.40 -17.79 -2.61
CA VAL A 60 -3.15 -18.49 -2.31
C VAL A 60 -3.36 -19.61 -1.27
N THR A 61 -4.59 -20.10 -1.15
CA THR A 61 -4.94 -21.19 -0.23
C THR A 61 -4.05 -22.42 -0.44
N PHE A 62 -3.56 -23.01 0.65
CA PHE A 62 -2.56 -24.10 0.60
C PHE A 62 -3.02 -25.34 -0.17
N SER A 63 -4.31 -25.68 -0.12
CA SER A 63 -4.87 -26.80 -0.87
C SER A 63 -4.89 -26.61 -2.40
N LEU A 64 -4.57 -25.41 -2.90
CA LEU A 64 -4.48 -25.16 -4.34
C LEU A 64 -3.17 -25.67 -4.93
N PRO A 65 -3.21 -26.18 -6.18
CA PRO A 65 -2.00 -26.60 -6.88
C PRO A 65 -1.09 -25.41 -7.24
N GLU A 66 -1.69 -24.23 -7.48
CA GLU A 66 -0.98 -22.98 -7.77
C GLU A 66 -1.87 -21.78 -7.40
N PRO A 67 -1.27 -20.59 -7.17
CA PRO A 67 -2.05 -19.37 -6.98
C PRO A 67 -2.91 -19.04 -8.18
N ARG A 68 -4.08 -18.46 -7.94
CA ARG A 68 -5.04 -18.11 -9.01
C ARG A 68 -5.85 -16.88 -8.64
N PRO A 69 -6.48 -16.19 -9.61
CA PRO A 69 -7.49 -15.19 -9.30
C PRO A 69 -8.58 -15.80 -8.39
N ALA A 70 -8.94 -15.08 -7.34
CA ALA A 70 -9.90 -15.58 -6.37
C ALA A 70 -11.29 -15.75 -7.01
N THR A 71 -12.07 -16.72 -6.51
CA THR A 71 -13.44 -16.98 -7.00
C THR A 71 -14.39 -17.32 -5.85
N GLY A 72 -15.69 -17.09 -6.07
CA GLY A 72 -16.76 -17.60 -5.20
C GLY A 72 -16.78 -17.01 -3.79
N PHE A 73 -16.57 -17.87 -2.79
CA PHE A 73 -16.71 -17.53 -1.36
C PHE A 73 -15.55 -16.68 -0.83
N CYS A 74 -14.32 -16.94 -1.26
CA CYS A 74 -13.09 -16.24 -0.86
C CYS A 74 -13.23 -14.72 -0.93
N THR A 75 -14.02 -14.27 -1.89
CA THR A 75 -14.10 -12.89 -2.33
C THR A 75 -15.24 -12.15 -1.65
N GLN A 76 -16.23 -12.88 -1.15
CA GLN A 76 -17.24 -12.32 -0.27
C GLN A 76 -16.62 -11.89 1.05
N THR A 77 -15.70 -12.69 1.62
CA THR A 77 -14.95 -12.33 2.83
C THR A 77 -14.12 -11.06 2.65
N VAL A 78 -13.42 -10.90 1.51
CA VAL A 78 -12.65 -9.67 1.24
C VAL A 78 -13.57 -8.46 1.06
N ARG A 79 -14.71 -8.63 0.37
CA ARG A 79 -15.71 -7.58 0.21
C ARG A 79 -16.33 -7.16 1.55
N ASP A 80 -16.67 -8.14 2.39
CA ASP A 80 -17.21 -7.90 3.73
C ASP A 80 -16.17 -7.18 4.59
N CYS A 81 -14.91 -7.61 4.53
CA CYS A 81 -13.80 -6.92 5.19
C CYS A 81 -13.68 -5.46 4.73
N ALA A 82 -13.64 -5.22 3.41
CA ALA A 82 -13.53 -3.86 2.88
C ALA A 82 -14.72 -2.98 3.28
N ARG A 83 -15.95 -3.50 3.25
CA ARG A 83 -17.16 -2.79 3.68
C ARG A 83 -17.09 -2.43 5.17
N ASP A 84 -16.73 -3.39 6.02
CA ASP A 84 -16.70 -3.20 7.47
C ASP A 84 -15.60 -2.19 7.85
N VAL A 85 -14.47 -2.20 7.14
CA VAL A 85 -13.43 -1.17 7.27
C VAL A 85 -13.92 0.20 6.81
N VAL A 86 -14.66 0.31 5.70
CA VAL A 86 -15.26 1.60 5.27
C VAL A 86 -16.22 2.13 6.33
N GLN A 87 -17.07 1.28 6.87
CA GLN A 87 -18.00 1.67 7.94
C GLN A 87 -17.24 2.11 9.19
N TYR A 88 -16.17 1.41 9.54
CA TYR A 88 -15.30 1.78 10.64
C TYR A 88 -14.65 3.15 10.43
N ILE A 89 -14.04 3.36 9.26
CA ILE A 89 -13.45 4.62 8.84
C ILE A 89 -14.50 5.74 8.90
N ALA A 90 -15.69 5.55 8.32
CA ALA A 90 -16.75 6.54 8.31
C ALA A 90 -17.31 6.86 9.72
N ALA A 91 -17.45 5.84 10.57
CA ALA A 91 -17.98 5.99 11.93
C ALA A 91 -16.98 6.71 12.84
N THR A 92 -15.70 6.39 12.69
CA THR A 92 -14.62 6.88 13.54
C THR A 92 -14.14 8.25 13.07
N MET A 93 -13.93 8.45 11.75
CA MET A 93 -13.33 9.63 11.12
C MET A 93 -14.28 10.81 10.95
N ARG A 94 -14.84 11.31 12.06
CA ARG A 94 -15.56 12.59 12.10
C ARG A 94 -14.61 13.73 12.47
N ASP A 95 -14.37 14.64 11.52
CA ASP A 95 -13.77 15.99 11.62
C ASP A 95 -12.46 16.18 12.43
N THR A 96 -11.72 15.13 12.78
CA THR A 96 -10.51 15.27 13.61
C THR A 96 -9.28 14.59 13.03
N SER A 97 -8.15 15.31 13.12
CA SER A 97 -6.96 15.13 12.29
C SER A 97 -6.03 13.97 12.67
N ILE A 98 -6.38 13.16 13.70
CA ILE A 98 -5.72 11.91 14.09
C ILE A 98 -6.71 11.15 14.99
N LEU A 99 -7.38 10.13 14.49
CA LEU A 99 -8.15 9.21 15.35
C LEU A 99 -7.36 7.94 15.54
N GLN A 100 -7.14 7.57 16.81
CA GLN A 100 -6.63 6.27 17.22
C GLN A 100 -7.84 5.33 17.31
N GLY A 101 -7.85 4.33 16.46
CA GLY A 101 -8.92 3.37 16.38
C GLY A 101 -8.40 1.95 16.38
N ASN A 102 -9.02 1.06 17.14
CA ASN A 102 -8.76 -0.37 17.06
C ASN A 102 -9.68 -1.02 16.02
N ILE A 103 -9.10 -1.61 14.97
CA ILE A 103 -9.81 -2.49 14.05
C ILE A 103 -9.62 -3.91 14.55
N THR A 104 -10.68 -4.51 15.09
CA THR A 104 -10.66 -5.94 15.45
C THR A 104 -11.01 -6.75 14.21
N PRO A 105 -10.07 -7.55 13.65
CA PRO A 105 -10.38 -8.39 12.50
C PRO A 105 -11.44 -9.43 12.86
N GLY A 106 -12.37 -9.69 11.94
CA GLY A 106 -13.27 -10.83 12.05
C GLY A 106 -12.49 -12.15 11.98
N GLU A 107 -13.06 -13.23 12.53
CA GLU A 107 -12.40 -14.55 12.57
C GLU A 107 -12.00 -15.10 11.19
N SER A 108 -12.68 -14.66 10.14
CA SER A 108 -12.44 -15.08 8.75
C SER A 108 -11.51 -14.14 7.97
N TRP A 109 -10.97 -13.09 8.58
CA TRP A 109 -10.16 -12.09 7.89
C TRP A 109 -8.69 -12.47 7.94
N ASN A 110 -8.01 -12.42 6.79
CA ASN A 110 -6.56 -12.47 6.79
C ASN A 110 -6.00 -11.08 7.14
N ILE A 111 -5.08 -11.04 8.11
CA ILE A 111 -4.44 -9.79 8.54
C ILE A 111 -3.66 -9.16 7.38
N SER A 112 -3.02 -9.97 6.54
CA SER A 112 -2.29 -9.50 5.36
C SER A 112 -3.20 -8.86 4.31
N THR A 113 -4.41 -9.40 4.08
CA THR A 113 -5.43 -8.78 3.23
C THR A 113 -5.85 -7.44 3.81
N LEU A 114 -6.15 -7.38 5.11
CA LEU A 114 -6.55 -6.15 5.79
C LEU A 114 -5.46 -5.08 5.68
N PHE A 115 -4.20 -5.45 5.89
CA PHE A 115 -3.07 -4.55 5.72
C PHE A 115 -2.98 -4.01 4.28
N GLY A 116 -3.07 -4.89 3.28
CA GLY A 116 -3.05 -4.50 1.87
C GLY A 116 -4.21 -3.57 1.50
N LEU A 117 -5.41 -3.81 2.03
CA LEU A 117 -6.59 -2.95 1.86
C LEU A 117 -6.36 -1.55 2.43
N LEU A 118 -5.80 -1.47 3.64
CA LEU A 118 -5.60 -0.18 4.31
C LEU A 118 -4.47 0.64 3.68
N VAL A 119 -3.40 -0.02 3.21
CA VAL A 119 -2.27 0.63 2.50
C VAL A 119 -2.63 0.98 1.05
N GLY A 120 -3.64 0.34 0.48
CA GLY A 120 -4.09 0.60 -0.89
C GLY A 120 -3.30 -0.16 -1.94
N TYR A 121 -2.88 -1.40 -1.66
CA TYR A 121 -2.16 -2.23 -2.64
C TYR A 121 -3.02 -2.59 -3.85
N PRO A 122 -2.43 -2.68 -5.05
CA PRO A 122 -3.18 -2.99 -6.27
C PRO A 122 -3.71 -4.41 -6.29
N VAL A 123 -3.02 -5.33 -5.60
CA VAL A 123 -3.31 -6.76 -5.55
C VAL A 123 -3.18 -7.22 -4.10
N LEU A 124 -4.11 -8.05 -3.68
CA LEU A 124 -4.29 -8.56 -2.33
C LEU A 124 -4.19 -10.08 -2.36
N TYR A 125 -3.51 -10.66 -1.38
CA TYR A 125 -3.58 -12.09 -1.15
C TYR A 125 -4.75 -12.41 -0.26
N TRP A 126 -5.37 -13.56 -0.51
CA TRP A 126 -6.34 -14.19 0.36
C TRP A 126 -5.99 -15.67 0.51
N TYR A 127 -6.16 -16.21 1.70
CA TYR A 127 -5.99 -17.62 2.00
C TYR A 127 -7.04 -18.08 3.01
N ASP A 128 -7.40 -19.35 2.95
CA ASP A 128 -8.26 -19.97 3.95
C ASP A 128 -7.65 -19.85 5.36
N PRO A 129 -8.26 -19.09 6.29
CA PRO A 129 -7.72 -18.87 7.63
C PRO A 129 -7.76 -20.13 8.50
N THR A 130 -8.40 -21.21 8.05
CA THR A 130 -8.39 -22.51 8.74
C THR A 130 -7.12 -23.32 8.47
N GLN A 131 -6.25 -22.86 7.58
CA GLN A 131 -5.03 -23.54 7.17
C GLN A 131 -3.79 -22.77 7.67
N ASP A 132 -2.77 -23.51 8.11
CA ASP A 132 -1.55 -22.93 8.70
C ASP A 132 -0.51 -22.46 7.66
N SER A 133 -0.82 -22.56 6.36
CA SER A 133 0.14 -22.26 5.28
C SER A 133 -0.55 -21.78 4.01
N THR A 134 0.25 -21.50 2.97
CA THR A 134 -0.21 -21.05 1.65
C THR A 134 0.45 -21.86 0.54
N CYS A 135 -0.11 -21.82 -0.67
CA CYS A 135 0.49 -22.48 -1.84
C CYS A 135 1.69 -21.72 -2.43
N LEU A 136 2.24 -20.72 -1.71
CA LEU A 136 3.32 -19.85 -2.21
C LEU A 136 4.73 -20.44 -2.10
N SER A 137 4.91 -21.57 -1.41
CA SER A 137 6.23 -22.19 -1.30
C SER A 137 6.81 -22.51 -2.67
N MET A 138 8.02 -22.02 -2.93
CA MET A 138 8.73 -22.19 -4.19
C MET A 138 8.01 -21.63 -5.42
N VAL A 139 6.95 -20.82 -5.23
CA VAL A 139 6.28 -20.12 -6.33
C VAL A 139 7.11 -18.90 -6.72
N PRO A 140 7.42 -18.69 -8.02
CA PRO A 140 8.03 -17.45 -8.48
C PRO A 140 7.10 -16.26 -8.24
N LEU A 141 7.59 -15.26 -7.54
CA LEU A 141 6.91 -14.01 -7.23
C LEU A 141 7.53 -12.87 -8.02
N LEU A 142 6.69 -11.98 -8.53
CA LEU A 142 7.09 -10.68 -9.04
C LEU A 142 6.96 -9.66 -7.92
N VAL A 143 8.09 -9.13 -7.46
CA VAL A 143 8.17 -8.14 -6.39
C VAL A 143 8.27 -6.75 -7.00
N TYR A 144 7.26 -5.94 -6.76
CA TYR A 144 7.17 -4.55 -7.17
C TYR A 144 7.62 -3.66 -6.03
N ASN A 145 8.62 -2.83 -6.30
CA ASN A 145 9.12 -1.84 -5.38
C ASN A 145 8.92 -0.46 -6.01
N VAL A 146 8.22 0.43 -5.30
CA VAL A 146 8.07 1.83 -5.69
C VAL A 146 9.01 2.66 -4.84
N TYR A 147 9.84 3.46 -5.49
CA TYR A 147 10.83 4.32 -4.88
C TYR A 147 10.51 5.78 -5.15
N VAL A 148 10.82 6.62 -4.17
CA VAL A 148 10.82 8.07 -4.29
C VAL A 148 12.18 8.63 -3.92
N CYS A 149 12.57 9.77 -4.49
CA CYS A 149 13.76 10.49 -4.03
C CYS A 149 13.37 11.84 -3.42
N LEU A 150 13.99 12.19 -2.31
CA LEU A 150 13.84 13.51 -1.70
C LEU A 150 14.46 14.58 -2.61
N ASP A 151 13.79 15.73 -2.70
CA ASP A 151 14.41 16.90 -3.30
C ASP A 151 15.58 17.34 -2.40
N HIS A 152 16.77 17.42 -2.97
CA HIS A 152 17.93 17.94 -2.25
C HIS A 152 17.83 19.45 -2.33
N ASP A 153 17.98 20.18 -1.21
CA ASP A 153 18.01 21.64 -1.17
C ASP A 153 18.66 22.19 -2.44
N SER A 154 17.85 22.86 -3.26
CA SER A 154 18.25 23.59 -4.45
C SER A 154 19.03 24.84 -4.06
N ALA A 155 20.14 24.64 -3.34
CA ALA A 155 21.16 25.65 -3.12
C ALA A 155 22.19 25.64 -4.25
N THR A 156 21.78 25.46 -5.50
CA THR A 156 22.59 25.89 -6.66
C THR A 156 21.69 26.20 -7.88
N THR A 157 21.42 27.50 -8.03
CA THR A 157 21.14 28.25 -9.28
C THR A 157 19.86 27.97 -10.08
N ALA A 158 18.94 28.95 -9.98
CA ALA A 158 18.23 29.61 -11.09
C ALA A 158 18.49 29.09 -12.52
N ALA A 159 17.59 28.23 -12.98
CA ALA A 159 17.17 27.98 -14.38
C ALA A 159 16.12 26.85 -14.29
N THR A 160 14.89 26.89 -14.79
CA THR A 160 14.24 27.72 -15.79
C THR A 160 12.74 27.58 -15.55
N ALA A 161 11.98 28.64 -15.77
CA ALA A 161 10.54 28.56 -15.93
C ALA A 161 10.22 27.69 -17.16
N LEU A 162 9.59 26.52 -16.93
CA LEU A 162 8.65 25.79 -17.79
C LEU A 162 8.39 24.43 -17.10
N GLY A 163 7.13 24.18 -16.75
CA GLY A 163 6.70 23.14 -15.83
C GLY A 163 6.81 21.70 -16.37
N GLU A 164 8.00 21.11 -16.30
CA GLU A 164 8.18 19.66 -16.39
C GLU A 164 9.01 19.18 -15.19
N LYS A 165 8.42 18.34 -14.33
CA LYS A 165 9.17 17.60 -13.30
C LYS A 165 10.16 16.71 -14.05
N SER A 166 11.44 17.07 -14.04
CA SER A 166 12.48 16.31 -14.74
C SER A 166 12.59 14.90 -14.15
N VAL A 167 12.90 13.92 -15.00
CA VAL A 167 13.40 12.61 -14.56
C VAL A 167 14.60 12.86 -13.65
N CYS A 168 14.51 12.44 -12.39
CA CYS A 168 15.66 12.53 -11.49
C CYS A 168 16.73 11.55 -12.00
N ASP A 169 17.86 12.08 -12.44
CA ASP A 169 19.02 11.27 -12.81
C ASP A 169 19.82 10.96 -11.52
N CYS A 170 19.14 10.38 -10.52
CA CYS A 170 19.76 10.01 -9.25
C CYS A 170 20.72 8.84 -9.49
N PRO A 171 22.05 9.02 -9.37
CA PRO A 171 22.97 7.91 -9.55
C PRO A 171 22.69 6.83 -8.50
N ASP A 172 22.57 5.57 -8.95
CA ASP A 172 22.23 4.37 -8.14
C ASP A 172 23.17 4.15 -6.93
N GLU A 173 24.30 4.87 -6.85
CA GLU A 173 25.38 4.61 -5.89
C GLU A 173 25.37 5.50 -4.63
N ARG A 174 24.54 6.56 -4.56
CA ARG A 174 24.38 7.36 -3.30
C ARG A 174 23.03 7.07 -2.63
N ASN A 175 22.93 5.85 -2.10
CA ASN A 175 21.80 5.22 -1.38
C ASN A 175 21.09 6.02 -0.27
N ASN A 176 21.46 7.26 0.05
CA ASN A 176 20.86 8.00 1.16
C ASN A 176 19.58 8.77 0.80
N HIS A 177 19.23 8.90 -0.49
CA HIS A 177 18.12 9.76 -0.92
C HIS A 177 16.94 9.01 -1.54
N LYS A 178 17.12 7.73 -1.88
CA LYS A 178 16.09 6.88 -2.48
C LYS A 178 15.38 6.10 -1.38
N HIS A 179 14.10 6.37 -1.20
CA HIS A 179 13.26 5.74 -0.17
C HIS A 179 12.24 4.83 -0.83
N LYS A 180 12.06 3.63 -0.28
CA LYS A 180 11.00 2.72 -0.73
C LYS A 180 9.67 3.17 -0.15
N LEU A 181 8.72 3.52 -1.03
CA LEU A 181 7.38 3.94 -0.67
C LEU A 181 6.40 2.76 -0.61
N TYR A 182 6.45 1.87 -1.62
CA TYR A 182 5.64 0.66 -1.66
C TYR A 182 6.49 -0.58 -1.95
N SER A 183 6.08 -1.72 -1.41
CA SER A 183 6.68 -3.02 -1.66
C SER A 183 5.60 -4.08 -1.61
N PHE A 184 5.24 -4.67 -2.74
CA PHE A 184 4.25 -5.74 -2.81
C PHE A 184 4.68 -6.81 -3.81
N SER A 185 4.11 -8.00 -3.70
CA SER A 185 4.39 -9.09 -4.63
C SER A 185 3.11 -9.66 -5.22
N ILE A 186 3.23 -10.31 -6.38
CA ILE A 186 2.20 -11.20 -6.94
C ILE A 186 2.85 -12.48 -7.45
N PRO A 187 2.15 -13.62 -7.44
CA PRO A 187 2.61 -14.82 -8.13
C PRO A 187 2.77 -14.54 -9.63
N LYS A 188 3.88 -15.01 -10.20
CA LYS A 188 4.21 -14.76 -11.61
C LYS A 188 3.18 -15.35 -12.56
N ASN A 189 2.59 -16.49 -12.21
CA ASN A 189 1.60 -17.18 -13.04
C ASN A 189 0.31 -16.37 -13.23
N VAL A 190 -0.07 -15.51 -12.26
CA VAL A 190 -1.25 -14.63 -12.36
C VAL A 190 -0.94 -13.22 -12.86
N LYS A 191 0.29 -12.94 -13.32
CA LYS A 191 0.69 -11.59 -13.76
C LYS A 191 -0.27 -11.00 -14.78
N GLN A 192 -0.69 -11.80 -15.77
CA GLN A 192 -1.53 -11.32 -16.86
C GLN A 192 -2.90 -10.87 -16.37
N ASP A 193 -3.47 -11.56 -15.39
CA ASP A 193 -4.77 -11.23 -14.80
C ASP A 193 -4.76 -9.85 -14.11
N PHE A 194 -3.64 -9.49 -13.48
CA PHE A 194 -3.53 -8.28 -12.66
C PHE A 194 -2.71 -7.14 -13.28
N SER A 195 -2.13 -7.31 -14.47
CA SER A 195 -1.23 -6.31 -15.08
C SER A 195 -1.92 -4.96 -15.27
N LYS A 196 -3.14 -4.97 -15.83
CA LYS A 196 -3.93 -3.75 -16.01
C LYS A 196 -4.20 -3.03 -14.68
N GLN A 197 -4.53 -3.78 -13.64
CA GLN A 197 -4.80 -3.22 -12.32
C GLN A 197 -3.56 -2.57 -11.72
N ILE A 198 -2.39 -3.21 -11.85
CA ILE A 198 -1.12 -2.67 -11.38
C ILE A 198 -0.76 -1.38 -12.13
N ASP A 199 -0.93 -1.36 -13.46
CA ASP A 199 -0.65 -0.17 -14.27
C ASP A 199 -1.60 0.98 -13.92
N CYS A 200 -2.90 0.72 -13.79
CA CYS A 200 -3.89 1.72 -13.37
C CYS A 200 -3.60 2.24 -11.96
N TRP A 201 -3.21 1.37 -11.03
CA TRP A 201 -2.81 1.78 -9.70
C TRP A 201 -1.56 2.65 -9.72
N PHE A 202 -0.52 2.25 -10.44
CA PHE A 202 0.72 3.03 -10.48
C PHE A 202 0.51 4.39 -11.14
N LYS A 203 -0.34 4.47 -12.16
CA LYS A 203 -0.76 5.76 -12.75
C LYS A 203 -1.41 6.67 -11.71
N ARG A 204 -2.31 6.16 -10.86
CA ARG A 204 -2.89 6.96 -9.77
C ARG A 204 -1.82 7.42 -8.77
N VAL A 205 -0.87 6.56 -8.42
CA VAL A 205 0.27 6.95 -7.57
C VAL A 205 1.09 8.07 -8.23
N GLN A 206 1.29 8.04 -9.55
CA GLN A 206 1.94 9.13 -10.29
C GLN A 206 1.13 10.43 -10.28
N GLU A 207 -0.20 10.34 -10.41
CA GLU A 207 -1.10 11.50 -10.33
C GLU A 207 -1.03 12.16 -8.94
N GLU A 208 -1.09 11.38 -7.86
CA GLU A 208 -0.90 11.89 -6.48
C GLU A 208 0.51 12.44 -6.26
N PHE A 209 1.53 11.77 -6.80
CA PHE A 209 2.91 12.23 -6.76
C PHE A 209 3.12 13.56 -7.49
N ALA A 210 2.31 13.88 -8.50
CA ALA A 210 2.37 15.17 -9.18
C ALA A 210 1.91 16.33 -8.27
N LEU A 211 1.02 16.07 -7.30
CA LEU A 211 0.44 17.07 -6.40
C LEU A 211 1.32 17.45 -5.19
N GLN A 212 2.41 16.72 -4.97
CA GLN A 212 3.35 16.95 -3.85
C GLN A 212 4.65 17.60 -4.32
N ASP A 213 5.33 18.32 -3.41
CA ASP A 213 6.61 19.01 -3.66
C ASP A 213 7.78 18.48 -2.79
N ALA A 214 7.57 17.41 -2.01
CA ALA A 214 8.57 16.83 -1.11
C ALA A 214 9.57 15.91 -1.82
N PHE A 215 9.16 15.30 -2.92
CA PHE A 215 9.92 14.32 -3.68
C PHE A 215 10.07 14.75 -5.14
N CYS A 216 11.25 14.55 -5.70
CA CYS A 216 11.61 14.95 -7.06
C CYS A 216 11.34 13.86 -8.10
N CYS A 217 11.29 12.59 -7.71
CA CYS A 217 10.92 11.50 -8.61
C CYS A 217 10.24 10.30 -7.95
N LEU A 218 9.64 9.48 -8.83
CA LEU A 218 8.91 8.26 -8.54
C LEU A 218 9.28 7.20 -9.56
N GLU A 219 9.68 6.01 -9.11
CA GLU A 219 10.07 4.89 -9.97
C GLU A 219 9.48 3.58 -9.45
N MET A 220 8.95 2.73 -10.34
CA MET A 220 8.56 1.37 -10.01
C MET A 220 9.52 0.37 -10.66
N LYS A 221 10.18 -0.45 -9.84
CA LYS A 221 11.01 -1.58 -10.29
C LYS A 221 10.29 -2.91 -10.00
N CYS A 222 10.41 -3.87 -10.91
CA CYS A 222 9.87 -5.22 -10.76
C CYS A 222 11.02 -6.23 -10.85
N SER A 223 11.12 -7.14 -9.88
CA SER A 223 12.11 -8.21 -9.85
C SER A 223 11.46 -9.55 -9.54
N GLU A 224 11.97 -10.63 -10.11
CA GLU A 224 11.51 -11.98 -9.81
C GLU A 224 12.26 -12.57 -8.62
N MET A 225 11.55 -13.26 -7.74
CA MET A 225 12.10 -13.95 -6.59
C MET A 225 11.37 -15.26 -6.34
N THR A 226 12.08 -16.29 -5.91
CA THR A 226 11.49 -17.55 -5.44
C THR A 226 11.99 -17.80 -4.02
N LEU A 227 11.07 -18.06 -3.11
CA LEU A 227 11.37 -18.28 -1.69
C LEU A 227 10.88 -19.67 -1.26
N PRO A 228 11.63 -20.38 -0.40
CA PRO A 228 11.18 -21.66 0.14
C PRO A 228 9.94 -21.52 1.03
N THR A 229 9.78 -20.36 1.66
CA THR A 229 8.62 -20.03 2.48
C THR A 229 8.32 -18.54 2.36
N VAL A 230 7.04 -18.21 2.29
CA VAL A 230 6.53 -16.84 2.25
C VAL A 230 5.67 -16.66 3.49
N ALA A 231 6.04 -15.71 4.34
CA ALA A 231 5.23 -15.30 5.48
C ALA A 231 4.27 -14.21 5.01
N LEU A 232 2.97 -14.42 5.27
CA LEU A 232 1.90 -13.44 5.05
C LEU A 232 1.31 -13.03 6.39
#